data_AF-A0A951A6H5-F1
#
_entry.id   AF-A0A951A6H5-F1
#
_cell.length_a   1.000
_cell.length_b   1.000
_cell.length_c   1.000
_cell.angle_alpha   90.00
_cell.angle_beta   90.00
_cell.angle_gamma   90.00
#
_symmetry.space_group_name_H-M   'P 1'
#
loop_
_entity.id
_entity.type
_entity.pdbx_description
1 polymer ?
#
loop_
_entity_poly.entity_id
_entity_poly.type
_entity_poly.pdbx_seq_one_letter_code
_entity_poly.pdbx_strand_id
1 'polypeptide(L)'
;MAQWDILIRGGTLYDGTGEPGQAGDLAIVNGRIAHVGRDLRGSAKRIVDAAGLAVTPGFIDIKTHSDFTLPINPKAESKVRQGVTTEIIG
;
A
#
# COMPACT_ATOMS: atom_id res chain seq x y z
N MET A 1 -10.59 -16.96 14.61
CA MET A 1 -10.92 -15.67 13.98
C MET A 1 -9.62 -15.04 13.50
N ALA A 2 -9.57 -14.51 12.28
CA ALA A 2 -8.36 -13.82 11.79
C ALA A 2 -8.16 -12.52 12.56
N GLN A 3 -6.93 -12.24 12.98
CA GLN A 3 -6.56 -11.05 13.74
C GLN A 3 -6.44 -9.82 12.85
N TRP A 4 -6.01 -10.01 11.59
CA TRP A 4 -5.79 -8.95 10.61
C TRP A 4 -6.58 -9.16 9.32
N ASP A 5 -6.86 -8.08 8.58
CA ASP A 5 -7.46 -8.19 7.25
C ASP A 5 -6.40 -8.53 6.21
N ILE A 6 -5.30 -7.77 6.20
CA ILE A 6 -4.17 -7.98 5.30
C ILE A 6 -2.89 -7.97 6.13
N LEU A 7 -1.98 -8.89 5.84
CA LEU A 7 -0.59 -8.86 6.29
C LEU A 7 0.32 -8.85 5.08
N ILE A 8 1.14 -7.82 4.96
CA ILE A 8 2.25 -7.76 4.02
C ILE A 8 3.50 -8.21 4.78
N ARG A 9 4.19 -9.25 4.32
CA ARG A 9 5.25 -9.92 5.08
C ARG A 9 6.60 -9.90 4.35
N GLY A 10 7.67 -9.65 5.10
CA GLY A 10 9.05 -9.86 4.67
C GLY A 10 9.61 -8.82 3.70
N GLY A 11 8.95 -7.66 3.56
CA GLY A 11 9.37 -6.61 2.64
C GLY A 11 10.40 -5.65 3.26
N THR A 12 10.99 -4.81 2.41
CA THR A 12 11.72 -3.63 2.87
C THR A 12 10.74 -2.46 2.94
N LEU A 13 10.42 -2.03 4.16
CA LEU A 13 9.48 -0.96 4.43
C LEU A 13 10.17 0.40 4.27
N TYR A 14 9.62 1.25 3.41
CA TYR A 14 9.96 2.66 3.30
C TYR A 14 8.73 3.46 3.73
N ASP A 15 8.82 4.27 4.76
CA ASP A 15 7.66 4.97 5.34
C ASP A 15 7.37 6.34 4.70
N GLY A 16 8.22 6.78 3.76
CA GLY A 16 8.10 8.06 3.07
C GLY A 16 8.72 9.26 3.81
N THR A 17 9.34 9.06 4.97
CA THR A 17 10.02 10.12 5.73
C THR A 17 11.37 10.53 5.14
N GLY A 18 11.91 9.73 4.22
CA GLY A 18 13.25 9.88 3.65
C GLY A 18 14.32 9.04 4.37
N GLU A 19 13.96 8.38 5.46
CA GLU A 19 14.85 7.46 6.16
C GLU A 19 15.15 6.18 5.35
N PRO A 20 16.29 5.52 5.59
CA PRO A 20 16.60 4.23 4.98
C PRO A 20 15.52 3.17 5.26
N GLY A 21 15.22 2.36 4.24
CA GLY A 21 14.24 1.29 4.35
C GLY A 21 14.64 0.22 5.37
N GLN A 22 13.65 -0.35 6.05
CA GLN A 22 13.84 -1.36 7.10
C GLN A 22 13.10 -2.65 6.77
N ALA A 23 13.74 -3.80 6.93
CA ALA A 23 13.07 -5.08 6.79
C ALA A 23 11.93 -5.21 7.83
N GLY A 24 10.75 -5.64 7.38
CA GLY A 24 9.60 -5.85 8.25
C GLY A 24 8.30 -6.24 7.53
N ASP A 25 7.26 -6.29 8.35
CA ASP A 25 5.89 -6.62 8.01
C ASP A 25 4.97 -5.44 8.31
N LEU A 26 3.83 -5.40 7.63
CA LEU A 26 2.79 -4.40 7.82
C LEU A 26 1.42 -5.08 7.87
N ALA A 27 0.68 -4.85 8.96
CA ALA A 27 -0.66 -5.39 9.16
C ALA A 27 -1.73 -4.30 8.99
N ILE A 28 -2.84 -4.65 8.33
CA ILE A 28 -3.96 -3.76 8.04
C ILE A 28 -5.22 -4.33 8.68
N VAL A 29 -6.00 -3.45 9.33
CA VAL A 29 -7.32 -3.74 9.90
C VAL A 29 -8.26 -2.59 9.55
N ASN A 30 -9.45 -2.90 9.03
CA ASN A 30 -10.48 -1.92 8.65
C ASN A 30 -9.94 -0.78 7.76
N GLY A 31 -9.09 -1.14 6.78
CA GLY A 31 -8.50 -0.18 5.84
C GLY A 31 -7.42 0.74 6.42
N ARG A 32 -6.98 0.51 7.67
CA ARG A 32 -5.91 1.29 8.31
C ARG A 32 -4.71 0.42 8.65
N ILE A 33 -3.52 1.00 8.62
CA ILE A 33 -2.30 0.37 9.13
C ILE A 33 -2.48 0.19 10.64
N ALA A 34 -2.51 -1.05 11.09
CA ALA A 34 -2.71 -1.40 12.50
C ALA A 34 -1.38 -1.62 13.22
N HIS A 35 -0.42 -2.28 12.55
CA HIS A 35 0.90 -2.56 13.08
C HIS A 35 1.96 -2.51 11.98
N VAL A 36 3.16 -2.09 12.37
CA VAL A 36 4.38 -2.12 11.56
C VAL A 36 5.48 -2.68 12.46
N GLY A 37 6.26 -3.64 11.97
CA GLY A 37 7.33 -4.25 12.77
C GLY A 37 7.89 -5.51 12.12
N ARG A 38 8.85 -6.14 12.78
CA ARG A 38 9.44 -7.41 12.31
C ARG A 38 8.68 -8.61 12.85
N ASP A 39 8.60 -9.66 12.03
CA ASP A 39 8.07 -10.97 12.40
C ASP A 39 6.70 -10.90 13.07
N LEU A 40 5.77 -10.15 12.48
CA LEU A 40 4.43 -9.98 13.04
C LEU A 40 3.74 -11.35 13.11
N ARG A 41 3.38 -11.74 14.34
CA ARG A 41 2.68 -13.00 14.65
C ARG A 41 1.17 -12.80 14.67
N GLY A 42 0.45 -13.68 13.99
CA GLY A 42 -1.00 -13.60 13.90
C GLY A 42 -1.53 -14.29 12.65
N SER A 43 -2.85 -14.40 12.56
CA SER A 43 -3.54 -14.84 11.35
C SER A 43 -4.13 -13.64 10.63
N ALA A 44 -4.07 -13.64 9.30
CA ALA A 44 -4.69 -12.62 8.46
C ALA A 44 -5.68 -13.26 7.48
N LYS A 45 -6.72 -12.53 7.08
CA LYS A 45 -7.63 -12.99 6.01
C LYS A 45 -6.88 -13.11 4.67
N ARG A 46 -5.91 -12.23 4.42
CA ARG A 46 -5.02 -12.25 3.27
C ARG A 46 -3.57 -12.01 3.71
N ILE A 47 -2.66 -12.83 3.20
CA ILE A 47 -1.22 -12.62 3.36
C ILE A 47 -0.63 -12.30 1.98
N VAL A 48 0.23 -11.29 1.92
CA VAL A 48 1.00 -10.89 0.74
C VAL A 48 2.47 -11.10 1.09
N ASP A 49 3.15 -11.97 0.35
CA ASP A 49 4.60 -12.15 0.46
C ASP A 49 5.30 -11.04 -0.34
N ALA A 50 6.10 -10.24 0.36
CA ALA A 50 6.86 -9.12 -0.17
C ALA A 50 8.37 -9.33 -0.07
N ALA A 51 8.84 -10.58 0.11
CA ALA A 51 10.26 -10.88 0.18
C ALA A 51 11.02 -10.35 -1.03
N GLY A 52 12.08 -9.56 -0.77
CA GLY A 52 12.88 -8.92 -1.81
C GLY A 52 12.21 -7.74 -2.52
N LEU A 53 11.02 -7.33 -2.09
CA LEU A 53 10.28 -6.20 -2.63
C LEU A 53 10.25 -5.02 -1.66
N ALA A 54 10.01 -3.83 -2.21
CA ALA A 54 9.75 -2.63 -1.44
C ALA A 54 8.26 -2.55 -1.07
N VAL A 55 7.98 -2.11 0.16
CA VAL A 55 6.64 -1.74 0.63
C VAL A 55 6.67 -0.27 0.99
N THR A 56 5.88 0.54 0.30
CA THR A 56 5.87 2.00 0.42
C THR A 56 4.45 2.51 0.68
N PRO A 57 4.28 3.77 1.11
CA PRO A 57 3.02 4.48 0.88
C PRO A 57 2.63 4.40 -0.60
N GLY A 58 1.33 4.38 -0.85
CA GLY A 58 0.82 4.57 -2.20
C GLY A 58 1.23 5.93 -2.74
N PHE A 59 1.52 6.00 -4.04
CA PHE A 59 2.02 7.23 -4.64
C PHE A 59 0.91 8.27 -4.79
N ILE A 60 1.27 9.54 -4.60
CA ILE A 60 0.40 10.69 -4.79
C ILE A 60 0.79 11.38 -6.09
N ASP A 61 -0.10 11.33 -7.08
CA ASP A 61 0.10 12.03 -8.34
C ASP A 61 -0.50 13.43 -8.25
N ILE A 62 0.39 14.42 -8.14
CA ILE A 62 0.02 15.81 -7.85
C ILE A 62 -0.48 16.59 -9.09
N LYS A 63 -0.39 16.02 -10.29
CA LYS A 63 -0.77 16.70 -11.53
C LYS A 63 -1.36 15.73 -12.54
N THR A 64 -2.67 15.71 -12.60
CA THR A 64 -3.43 14.82 -13.51
C THR A 64 -4.56 15.58 -14.18
N HIS A 65 -5.10 14.99 -15.25
CA HIS A 65 -6.35 15.43 -15.90
C HIS A 65 -7.39 14.30 -15.83
N SER A 66 -7.41 13.60 -14.71
CA SER A 66 -8.29 12.44 -14.50
C SER A 66 -9.74 12.85 -14.23
N ASP A 67 -10.03 14.13 -14.07
CA ASP A 67 -11.38 14.70 -13.99
C ASP A 67 -12.27 14.32 -15.18
N PHE A 68 -11.71 14.23 -16.39
CA PHE A 68 -12.43 13.75 -17.57
C PHE A 68 -12.47 12.22 -17.68
N THR A 69 -11.40 11.53 -17.27
CA THR A 69 -11.22 10.11 -17.59
C THR A 69 -11.72 9.16 -16.51
N LEU A 70 -11.66 9.56 -15.23
CA LEU A 70 -12.07 8.75 -14.10
C LEU A 70 -13.58 8.43 -14.10
N PRO A 71 -14.49 9.37 -14.45
CA PRO A 71 -15.92 9.04 -14.58
C PRO A 71 -16.21 8.03 -15.71
N ILE A 72 -15.38 8.02 -16.76
CA ILE A 72 -15.52 7.13 -17.93
C ILE A 72 -14.88 5.76 -17.63
N ASN A 73 -13.73 5.74 -16.95
CA ASN A 73 -13.01 4.54 -16.57
C ASN A 73 -12.73 4.52 -15.05
N PRO A 74 -13.72 4.13 -14.23
CA PRO A 74 -13.63 4.22 -12.77
C PRO A 74 -12.63 3.26 -12.14
N LYS A 75 -12.07 2.32 -12.91
CA LYS A 75 -11.01 1.43 -12.41
C LYS A 75 -9.64 2.11 -12.33
N ALA A 76 -9.44 3.22 -13.04
CA ALA A 76 -8.18 3.98 -13.07
C ALA A 76 -6.93 3.10 -13.28
N GLU A 77 -7.03 2.05 -14.10
CA GLU A 77 -5.99 1.01 -14.18
C GLU A 77 -4.62 1.54 -14.57
N SER A 78 -4.56 2.60 -15.40
CA SER A 78 -3.31 3.27 -15.76
C SER A 78 -2.57 3.76 -14.52
N LYS A 79 -3.27 4.34 -13.54
CA LYS A 79 -2.73 4.90 -12.30
C LYS A 79 -2.42 3.81 -11.28
N VAL A 80 -3.35 2.88 -11.08
CA VAL A 80 -3.19 1.76 -10.13
C VAL A 80 -1.98 0.90 -10.50
N ARG A 81 -1.76 0.61 -11.78
CA ARG A 81 -0.62 -0.20 -12.26
C ARG A 81 0.73 0.50 -12.09
N GLN A 82 0.75 1.80 -11.85
CA GLN A 82 1.95 2.58 -11.51
C GLN A 82 2.16 2.72 -10.00
N GLY A 83 1.24 2.21 -9.17
CA GLY A 83 1.29 2.35 -7.71
C GLY A 83 0.66 3.65 -7.17
N VAL A 84 -0.03 4.43 -8.02
CA VAL A 84 -0.75 5.63 -7.59
C VAL A 84 -2.01 5.24 -6.84
N THR A 85 -2.22 5.83 -5.66
CA THR A 85 -3.41 5.62 -4.83
C THR A 85 -4.25 6.88 -4.64
N THR A 86 -3.67 8.05 -4.93
CA THR A 86 -4.33 9.35 -4.78
C THR A 86 -3.90 10.26 -5.93
N GLU A 87 -4.87 10.97 -6.51
CA GLU A 87 -4.64 11.96 -7.57
C GLU A 87 -5.16 13.32 -7.15
N ILE A 88 -4.45 14.38 -7.53
CA ILE A 88 -4.97 15.75 -7.53
C ILE A 88 -5.44 16.05 -8.96
N ILE A 89 -6.75 16.33 -9.08
CA ILE A 89 -7.46 16.58 -10.35
C ILE A 89 -7.96 18.03 -10.39
N GLY A 90 -8.13 18.58 -11.59
CA GLY A 90 -8.61 19.95 -11.81
C GLY A 90 -8.07 20.61 -13.07
#